data_AF-A0A9P3JH02-F1
#
_entry.id   AF-A0A9P3JH02-F1
#
_cell.length_a   1.000
_cell.length_b   1.000
_cell.length_c   1.000
_cell.angle_alpha   90.00
_cell.angle_beta   90.00
_cell.angle_gamma   90.00
#
_symmetry.space_group_name_H-M   'P 1'
#
loop_
_entity.id
_entity.type
_entity.pdbx_description
1 polymer ?
#
loop_
_entity_poly.entity_id
_entity_poly.type
_entity_poly.pdbx_seq_one_letter_code
_entity_poly.pdbx_strand_id
1 'polypeptide(L)' 'MGHITVMGHITVMGHITVRGHITVMGHITVRGHITVMGHITVMGHITVMGHISVMGHITVMGHITVRDT' A
#
# COMPACT_ATOMS: atom_id res chain seq x y z
N MET A 1 3.19 -17.52 5.50
CA MET A 1 2.81 -16.44 4.57
C MET A 1 1.31 -16.24 4.70
N GLY A 2 0.86 -15.07 5.13
CA GLY A 2 -0.56 -14.79 5.37
C GLY A 2 -1.19 -14.01 4.22
N HIS A 3 -2.51 -14.09 4.13
CA HIS A 3 -3.33 -13.23 3.27
C HIS A 3 -4.16 -12.31 4.17
N ILE A 4 -4.07 -11.00 3.96
CA ILE A 4 -4.84 -10.00 4.71
C ILE A 4 -5.82 -9.33 3.76
N THR A 5 -7.08 -9.24 4.16
CA THR A 5 -8.09 -8.45 3.47
C THR A 5 -8.52 -7.30 4.37
N VAL A 6 -8.48 -6.07 3.86
CA VAL A 6 -8.94 -4.88 4.57
C VAL A 6 -10.07 -4.20 3.79
N MET A 7 -11.12 -3.83 4.49
CA MET A 7 -12.24 -3.03 3.97
C MET A 7 -12.20 -1.64 4.63
N GLY A 8 -12.17 -0.58 3.82
CA GLY A 8 -12.22 0.80 4.30
C GLY A 8 -10.89 1.55 4.18
N HIS A 9 -10.61 2.42 5.16
CA HIS A 9 -9.48 3.36 5.10
C HIS A 9 -8.32 2.90 5.98
N ILE A 10 -7.11 2.92 5.42
CA ILE A 10 -5.86 2.66 6.14
C ILE A 10 -5.02 3.94 6.12
N THR A 11 -4.62 4.40 7.31
CA THR A 11 -3.64 5.49 7.44
C THR A 11 -2.40 4.94 8.13
N VAL A 12 -1.25 5.08 7.48
CA VAL A 12 0.05 4.68 8.03
C VAL A 12 0.95 5.90 8.18
N MET A 13 1.55 6.04 9.36
CA MET A 13 2.55 7.05 9.66
C MET A 13 3.87 6.34 9.95
N GLY A 14 4.94 6.71 9.24
CA GLY A 14 6.27 6.09 9.37
C GLY A 14 6.55 5.00 8.35
N HIS A 15 7.28 3.96 8.76
CA HIS A 15 7.73 2.88 7.89
C HIS A 15 6.80 1.66 8.00
N ILE A 16 6.36 1.13 6.85
CA ILE A 16 5.62 -0.14 6.80
C ILE A 16 6.35 -1.12 5.89
N THR A 17 6.49 -2.35 6.37
CA THR A 17 6.96 -3.48 5.56
C THR A 17 5.82 -4.47 5.39
N VAL A 18 5.42 -4.70 4.14
CA VAL A 18 4.43 -5.71 3.79
C VAL A 18 5.13 -6.97 3.33
N ARG A 19 4.81 -8.11 3.96
CA ARG A 19 5.27 -9.44 3.55
C ARG A 19 4.06 -10.33 3.30
N GLY A 20 3.99 -10.97 2.14
CA GLY A 20 2.84 -11.80 1.74
C GLY A 20 1.83 -11.06 0.86
N HIS A 21 0.57 -11.45 0.93
CA HIS A 21 -0.49 -10.90 0.06
C HIS A 21 -1.44 -10.02 0.87
N ILE A 22 -1.64 -8.78 0.43
CA ILE A 22 -2.64 -7.87 0.99
C ILE A 22 -3.62 -7.47 -0.11
N THR A 23 -4.92 -7.59 0.18
CA THR A 23 -5.98 -7.00 -0.62
C THR A 23 -6.66 -5.90 0.19
N VAL A 24 -6.75 -4.69 -0.36
CA VAL A 24 -7.45 -3.56 0.26
C VAL A 24 -8.59 -3.12 -0.66
N MET A 25 -9.80 -3.05 -0.11
CA MET A 25 -10.94 -2.42 -0.77
C MET A 25 -11.24 -1.10 -0.07
N GLY A 26 -10.79 0.00 -0.66
CA GLY A 26 -10.90 1.34 -0.08
C GLY A 26 -9.63 2.17 -0.28
N HIS A 27 -9.30 3.01 0.70
CA HIS A 27 -8.24 4.01 0.55
C HIS A 27 -7.04 3.71 1.45
N ILE A 28 -5.85 3.85 0.91
CA ILE A 28 -4.59 3.80 1.66
C ILE A 28 -3.96 5.19 1.62
N THR A 29 -3.62 5.73 2.77
CA THR A 29 -2.77 6.91 2.89
C THR A 29 -1.53 6.56 3.69
N VAL A 30 -0.36 6.78 3.13
CA VAL A 30 0.92 6.58 3.83
C VAL A 30 1.72 7.86 3.86
N ARG A 31 2.22 8.20 5.06
CA ARG A 31 3.17 9.29 5.29
C ARG A 31 4.47 8.68 5.81
N GLY A 32 5.43 8.47 4.93
CA GLY A 32 6.69 7.78 5.22
C GLY A 32 7.04 6.77 4.13
N HIS A 33 7.66 5.66 4.51
CA HIS A 33 8.18 4.69 3.55
C HIS A 33 7.39 3.39 3.56
N ILE A 34 7.09 2.86 2.37
CA ILE A 34 6.51 1.53 2.19
C ILE A 34 7.56 0.62 1.55
N THR A 35 7.79 -0.53 2.15
CA THR A 35 8.53 -1.63 1.52
C THR A 35 7.59 -2.81 1.30
N VAL A 36 7.48 -3.28 0.06
CA VAL A 36 6.61 -4.41 -0.30
C VAL A 36 7.47 -5.58 -0.74
N MET A 37 7.45 -6.66 0.04
CA MET A 37 8.10 -7.94 -0.27
C MET A 37 7.02 -9.02 -0.46
N GLY A 38 6.14 -8.78 -1.43
CA GLY A 38 4.95 -9.60 -1.68
C GLY A 38 4.01 -8.94 -2.68
N HIS A 39 2.71 -9.21 -2.57
CA HIS A 39 1.70 -8.65 -3.45
C HIS A 39 0.74 -7.75 -2.68
N ILE A 40 0.47 -6.56 -3.23
CA ILE A 40 -0.59 -5.69 -2.76
C ILE A 40 -1.57 -5.47 -3.90
N THR A 41 -2.83 -5.79 -3.67
CA THR A 41 -3.94 -5.43 -4.56
C THR A 41 -4.78 -4.37 -3.86
N VAL A 42 -4.99 -3.22 -4.49
CA VAL A 42 -5.86 -2.18 -3.97
C VAL A 42 -6.98 -1.89 -4.96
N MET A 43 -8.22 -1.97 -4.48
CA MET A 43 -9.43 -1.55 -5.18
C MET A 43 -9.90 -0.24 -4.56
N GLY A 44 -9.46 0.88 -5.12
CA GLY A 44 -9.65 2.22 -4.57
C GLY A 44 -8.41 3.09 -4.75
N HIS A 45 -8.10 3.95 -3.78
CA HIS A 45 -7.04 4.95 -3.93
C HIS A 45 -5.86 4.69 -3.02
N ILE A 46 -4.65 4.90 -3.53
CA ILE A 46 -3.43 4.95 -2.74
C ILE A 46 -2.83 6.35 -2.84
N THR A 47 -2.58 6.98 -1.70
CA THR A 47 -1.78 8.19 -1.59
C THR A 47 -0.54 7.88 -0.76
N VAL A 48 0.65 8.11 -1.32
CA VAL A 48 1.91 8.00 -0.58
C VAL A 48 2.63 9.34 -0.60
N MET A 49 2.97 9.82 0.59
CA MET A 49 3.82 10.99 0.82
C MET A 49 5.13 10.49 1.44
N GLY A 50 6.13 10.29 0.58
CA GLY A 50 7.39 9.60 0.87
C GLY A 50 7.71 8.56 -0.19
N HIS A 51 8.47 7.52 0.17
CA HIS A 51 9.00 6.55 -0.80
C HIS A 51 8.30 5.19 -0.77
N ILE A 52 8.23 4.55 -1.93
CA ILE A 52 7.77 3.17 -2.09
C ILE A 52 8.89 2.35 -2.70
N SER A 53 9.23 1.22 -2.07
CA SER A 53 10.14 0.21 -2.61
C SER A 53 9.41 -1.11 -2.77
N VAL A 54 9.43 -1.69 -3.98
CA VAL A 54 8.67 -2.89 -4.31
C VAL A 54 9.61 -3.98 -4.81
N MET A 55 9.66 -5.08 -4.06
CA MET A 55 10.34 -6.32 -4.42
C MET A 55 9.29 -7.44 -4.55
N GLY A 56 8.29 -7.16 -5.39
CA GLY A 56 7.06 -7.93 -5.57
C GLY A 56 6.13 -7.20 -6.53
N HIS A 57 4.81 -7.20 -6.28
CA HIS A 57 3.85 -6.52 -7.14
C HIS A 57 2.89 -5.63 -6.35
N ILE A 58 2.57 -4.46 -6.92
CA ILE A 58 1.45 -3.63 -6.50
C ILE A 58 0.51 -3.50 -7.70
N THR A 59 -0.74 -3.94 -7.53
CA THR A 59 -1.81 -3.75 -8.49
C THR A 59 -2.84 -2.79 -7.88
N VAL A 60 -3.17 -1.71 -8.59
CA VAL A 60 -4.18 -0.76 -8.14
C VAL A 60 -5.23 -0.59 -9.20
N MET A 61 -6.46 -0.92 -8.83
CA MET A 61 -7.67 -0.67 -9.59
C MET A 61 -8.33 0.59 -9.02
N GLY A 62 -7.85 1.74 -9.48
CA GLY A 62 -8.24 3.07 -9.03
C GLY A 62 -7.09 4.06 -9.24
N HIS A 63 -6.86 4.97 -8.30
CA HIS A 63 -5.83 6.01 -8.45
C HIS A 63 -4.65 5.80 -7.50
N ILE A 64 -3.45 6.00 -8.03
CA ILE A 64 -2.22 6.11 -7.24
C ILE A 64 -1.71 7.54 -7.33
N THR A 65 -1.43 8.14 -6.19
CA THR A 65 -0.66 9.39 -6.10
C THR A 65 0.57 9.13 -5.24
N VAL A 66 1.75 9.37 -5.81
CA VAL A 66 3.02 9.34 -5.06
C VAL A 66 3.61 10.74 -5.12
N ARG A 67 3.92 11.29 -3.94
CA ARG A 67 4.60 12.58 -3.80
C ARG A 67 5.83 12.35 -2.96
N ASP A 68 6.97 12.76 -3.50
CA ASP A 68 8.20 12.90 -2.74
C ASP A 68 8.14 14.25 -2.02
N THR A 69 8.45 14.27 -0.72
CA THR A 69 8.44 15.48 0.11
C THR A 69 9.73 15.55 0.90
#